data_AF-A0A7Y3EHH4-F1
#
_entry.id   AF-A0A7Y3EHH4-F1
#
_cell.length_a   1.000
_cell.length_b   1.000
_cell.length_c   1.000
_cell.angle_alpha   90.00
_cell.angle_beta   90.00
_cell.angle_gamma   90.00
#
_symmetry.space_group_name_H-M   'P 1'
#
loop_
_entity.id
_entity.type
_entity.pdbx_description
1 polymer ?
#
loop_
_entity_poly.entity_id
_entity_poly.type
_entity_poly.pdbx_seq_one_letter_code
_entity_poly.pdbx_strand_id
1 'polypeptide(L)'
;DVYLSANLMWVRYLQELGRISENGLMEIAKNELVFIAPIHSELSSITFDQEIDISQFLKNNRLAIGDPAHVPAGIYGMQALQNLGWNEQKAGQLMYMTDVRAALTLVELGEASLGIVYKTDAMKSEKVKIIGQIPSVFHDEIRIMAGQLSEKHLATEFIEFLSTDRAKGILSSFGFIL
;
A
#
# COMPACT_ATOMS: atom_id res chain seq x y z
N ASP A 1 5.17 14.70 16.66
CA ASP A 1 4.74 16.07 16.26
C ASP A 1 3.87 16.05 15.01
N VAL A 2 4.25 15.30 13.97
CA VAL A 2 3.44 15.04 12.77
C VAL A 2 3.30 13.53 12.58
N TYR A 3 2.12 13.07 12.16
CA TYR A 3 1.84 11.68 11.82
C TYR A 3 1.56 11.56 10.32
N LEU A 4 2.21 10.61 9.64
CA LEU A 4 1.96 10.30 8.25
C LEU A 4 1.28 8.92 8.16
N SER A 5 0.13 8.85 7.52
CA SER A 5 -0.62 7.61 7.33
C SER A 5 -0.77 7.29 5.84
N ALA A 6 -0.73 6.00 5.51
CA ALA A 6 -1.04 5.48 4.17
C ALA A 6 -2.55 5.20 3.96
N ASN A 7 -3.40 5.57 4.92
CA ASN A 7 -4.85 5.57 4.75
C ASN A 7 -5.54 6.66 5.58
N LEU A 8 -6.78 6.96 5.19
CA LEU A 8 -7.62 7.94 5.88
C LEU A 8 -8.14 7.43 7.24
N MET A 9 -8.26 6.10 7.41
CA MET A 9 -8.78 5.48 8.63
C MET A 9 -7.98 5.88 9.87
N TRP A 10 -6.65 5.77 9.85
CA TRP A 10 -5.83 6.02 11.03
C TRP A 10 -5.74 7.51 11.40
N VAL A 11 -5.76 8.40 10.40
CA VAL A 11 -5.81 9.85 10.69
C VAL A 11 -7.18 10.27 11.23
N ARG A 12 -8.28 9.68 10.73
CA ARG A 12 -9.62 9.90 11.28
C ARG A 12 -9.75 9.39 12.71
N TYR A 13 -9.19 8.21 13.00
CA TYR A 13 -9.13 7.70 14.37
C TYR A 13 -8.44 8.69 15.32
N LEU A 14 -7.35 9.31 14.89
CA LEU A 14 -6.68 10.35 15.68
C LEU A 14 -7.49 11.65 15.80
N GLN A 15 -8.27 12.02 14.78
CA GLN A 15 -9.24 13.14 14.88
C GLN A 15 -10.37 12.84 15.87
N GLU A 16 -10.93 11.63 15.84
CA GLU A 16 -11.98 11.19 16.77
C GLU A 16 -11.51 11.22 18.22
N LEU A 17 -10.23 10.90 18.46
CA LEU A 17 -9.59 11.03 19.77
C LEU A 17 -9.21 12.48 20.14
N GLY A 18 -9.54 13.47 19.30
CA GLY A 18 -9.18 14.88 19.50
C GLY A 18 -7.68 15.15 19.48
N ARG A 19 -6.88 14.30 18.82
CA ARG A 19 -5.42 14.44 18.72
C ARG A 19 -4.99 15.24 17.50
N ILE A 20 -5.83 15.31 16.47
CA ILE A 20 -5.62 16.13 15.28
C ILE A 20 -6.87 17.00 15.10
N SER A 21 -6.70 18.29 14.81
CA SER A 21 -7.82 19.18 14.52
C SER A 21 -8.45 18.89 13.14
N GLU A 22 -9.66 19.37 12.88
CA GLU A 22 -10.31 19.19 11.57
C GLU A 22 -9.46 19.74 10.42
N ASN A 23 -8.82 20.89 10.63
CA ASN A 23 -7.93 21.55 9.67
C ASN A 23 -6.48 21.05 9.73
N GLY A 24 -6.17 20.13 10.64
CA GLY A 24 -4.82 19.60 10.86
C GLY A 24 -4.45 18.45 9.92
N LEU A 25 -5.30 18.13 8.94
CA LEU A 25 -5.06 17.09 7.94
C LEU A 25 -4.71 17.67 6.58
N MET A 26 -3.74 17.05 5.93
CA MET A 26 -3.33 17.39 4.58
C MET A 26 -3.06 16.10 3.78
N GLU A 27 -3.65 15.98 2.59
CA GLU A 27 -3.24 14.96 1.62
C GLU A 27 -1.92 15.41 0.96
N ILE A 28 -0.88 14.57 1.06
CA ILE A 28 0.46 14.92 0.56
C ILE A 28 0.86 14.13 -0.69
N ALA A 29 0.20 12.99 -0.94
CA ALA A 29 0.46 12.12 -2.08
C ALA A 29 -0.61 11.04 -2.20
N LYS A 30 -0.57 10.31 -3.31
CA LYS A 30 -1.27 9.05 -3.55
C LYS A 30 -0.28 7.95 -3.91
N ASN A 31 -0.74 6.71 -3.82
CA ASN A 31 0.06 5.54 -4.18
C ASN A 31 -0.80 4.53 -4.97
N GLU A 32 -0.15 3.52 -5.52
CA GLU A 32 -0.79 2.47 -6.29
C GLU A 32 -0.44 1.11 -5.69
N LEU A 33 -1.36 0.15 -5.82
CA LEU A 33 -1.17 -1.21 -5.34
C LEU A 33 -0.72 -2.12 -6.49
N VAL A 34 0.24 -3.00 -6.22
CA VAL A 34 0.82 -3.88 -7.24
C VAL A 34 0.97 -5.31 -6.73
N PHE A 35 0.77 -6.27 -7.61
CA PHE A 35 1.28 -7.62 -7.44
C PHE A 35 2.77 -7.66 -7.79
N ILE A 36 3.55 -8.25 -6.91
CA ILE A 36 4.98 -8.51 -7.10
C ILE A 36 5.27 -10.00 -7.04
N ALA A 37 6.36 -10.40 -7.70
CA ALA A 37 6.96 -11.72 -7.61
C ALA A 37 8.49 -11.57 -7.48
N PRO A 38 9.22 -12.62 -7.04
CA PRO A 38 10.69 -12.61 -7.08
C PRO A 38 11.19 -12.27 -8.50
N ILE A 39 12.32 -11.57 -8.61
CA ILE A 39 12.85 -11.05 -9.88
C ILE A 39 13.05 -12.16 -10.93
N HIS A 40 13.44 -13.36 -10.48
CA HIS A 40 13.66 -14.55 -11.31
C HIS A 40 12.45 -15.50 -11.38
N SER A 41 11.27 -15.07 -10.93
CA SER A 41 10.06 -15.88 -11.00
C SER A 41 9.61 -16.09 -12.45
N GLU A 42 9.15 -17.29 -12.78
CA GLU A 42 8.55 -17.62 -14.09
C GLU A 42 7.08 -17.19 -14.19
N LEU A 43 6.52 -16.53 -13.16
CA LEU A 43 5.15 -16.05 -13.20
C LEU A 43 4.99 -14.96 -14.28
N SER A 44 4.00 -15.17 -15.13
CA SER A 44 3.55 -14.23 -16.16
C SER A 44 2.96 -12.96 -15.56
N SER A 45 2.91 -11.89 -16.37
CA SER A 45 2.18 -10.69 -16.00
C SER A 45 0.68 -10.95 -15.87
N ILE A 46 0.05 -10.29 -14.91
CA ILE A 46 -1.39 -10.25 -14.68
C ILE A 46 -1.97 -9.10 -15.49
N THR A 47 -2.95 -9.40 -16.34
CA THR A 47 -3.75 -8.41 -17.04
C THR A 47 -5.12 -8.33 -16.36
N PHE A 48 -5.51 -7.14 -15.94
CA PHE A 48 -6.81 -6.88 -15.31
C PHE A 48 -7.84 -6.53 -16.38
N ASP A 49 -8.55 -7.54 -16.87
CA ASP A 49 -9.73 -7.39 -17.72
C ASP A 49 -10.99 -7.85 -16.99
N GLN A 50 -12.13 -7.85 -17.67
CA GLN A 50 -13.43 -8.22 -17.07
C GLN A 50 -13.55 -9.72 -16.75
N GLU A 51 -12.64 -10.56 -17.26
CA GLU A 51 -12.67 -12.02 -17.12
C GLU A 51 -11.56 -12.54 -16.19
N ILE A 52 -10.83 -11.65 -15.52
CA ILE A 52 -9.69 -12.03 -14.69
C ILE A 52 -10.07 -13.03 -13.59
N ASP A 53 -9.44 -14.21 -13.62
CA ASP A 53 -9.49 -15.19 -12.54
C ASP A 53 -8.16 -15.23 -11.78
N ILE A 54 -8.06 -14.45 -10.71
CA ILE A 54 -6.87 -14.41 -9.86
C ILE A 54 -6.59 -15.75 -9.15
N SER A 55 -7.56 -16.68 -9.14
CA SER A 55 -7.38 -18.00 -8.54
C SER A 55 -6.30 -18.81 -9.24
N GLN A 56 -6.10 -18.61 -10.55
CA GLN A 56 -5.04 -19.30 -11.29
C GLN A 56 -3.66 -18.88 -10.82
N PHE A 57 -3.50 -17.59 -10.51
CA PHE A 57 -2.25 -17.05 -9.96
C PHE A 57 -2.03 -17.47 -8.52
N LEU A 58 -3.08 -17.73 -7.74
CA LEU A 58 -2.97 -18.06 -6.31
C LEU A 58 -2.94 -19.56 -6.02
N LYS A 59 -3.43 -20.41 -6.94
CA LYS A 59 -3.66 -21.85 -6.75
C LYS A 59 -2.52 -22.59 -6.02
N ASN A 60 -1.28 -22.33 -6.40
CA ASN A 60 -0.09 -22.95 -5.81
C ASN A 60 0.89 -21.93 -5.21
N ASN A 61 0.51 -20.66 -5.17
CA ASN A 61 1.41 -19.58 -4.78
C ASN A 61 0.99 -19.03 -3.42
N ARG A 62 1.97 -18.88 -2.53
CA ARG A 62 1.78 -18.13 -1.30
C ARG A 62 1.82 -16.64 -1.61
N LEU A 63 0.79 -15.92 -1.17
CA LEU A 63 0.64 -14.49 -1.35
C LEU A 63 0.86 -13.77 -0.03
N ALA A 64 1.94 -12.99 0.06
CA ALA A 64 2.21 -12.12 1.19
C ALA A 64 1.46 -10.79 1.07
N ILE A 65 0.72 -10.42 2.13
CA ILE A 65 0.07 -9.11 2.26
C ILE A 65 0.30 -8.58 3.68
N GLY A 66 0.20 -7.26 3.88
CA GLY A 66 0.06 -6.73 5.24
C GLY A 66 -1.20 -7.31 5.91
N ASP A 67 -1.22 -7.41 7.24
CA ASP A 67 -2.39 -7.92 7.96
C ASP A 67 -3.61 -7.03 7.67
N PRO A 68 -4.66 -7.55 7.01
CA PRO A 68 -5.82 -6.76 6.62
C PRO A 68 -6.65 -6.26 7.80
N ALA A 69 -6.42 -6.77 9.02
CA ALA A 69 -7.09 -6.26 10.21
C ALA A 69 -6.62 -4.84 10.60
N HIS A 70 -5.40 -4.44 10.24
CA HIS A 70 -4.86 -3.15 10.69
C HIS A 70 -3.80 -2.49 9.78
N VAL A 71 -3.13 -3.24 8.90
CA VAL A 71 -2.13 -2.68 7.99
C VAL A 71 -2.81 -2.08 6.76
N PRO A 72 -2.59 -0.79 6.45
CA PRO A 72 -3.22 -0.15 5.29
C PRO A 72 -3.05 -0.91 3.96
N ALA A 73 -1.83 -1.35 3.63
CA ALA A 73 -1.58 -2.14 2.43
C ALA A 73 -2.33 -3.48 2.44
N GLY A 74 -2.49 -4.08 3.62
CA GLY A 74 -3.29 -5.28 3.83
C GLY A 74 -4.77 -5.05 3.58
N ILE A 75 -5.32 -3.95 4.11
CA ILE A 75 -6.73 -3.55 3.93
C ILE A 75 -7.02 -3.36 2.43
N TYR A 76 -6.22 -2.55 1.72
CA TYR A 76 -6.40 -2.35 0.29
C TYR A 76 -6.17 -3.63 -0.51
N GLY A 77 -5.20 -4.46 -0.12
CA GLY A 77 -4.94 -5.76 -0.74
C GLY A 77 -6.11 -6.71 -0.61
N MET A 78 -6.73 -6.78 0.57
CA MET A 78 -7.91 -7.61 0.80
C MET A 78 -9.13 -7.08 0.04
N GLN A 79 -9.37 -5.76 0.04
CA GLN A 79 -10.42 -5.15 -0.80
C GLN A 79 -10.25 -5.53 -2.27
N ALA A 80 -9.02 -5.41 -2.79
CA ALA A 80 -8.70 -5.78 -4.15
C ALA A 80 -8.98 -7.25 -4.43
N LEU A 81 -8.48 -8.16 -3.57
CA LEU A 81 -8.71 -9.59 -3.71
C LEU A 81 -10.20 -9.93 -3.71
N GLN A 82 -10.99 -9.36 -2.79
CA GLN A 82 -12.44 -9.59 -2.69
C GLN A 82 -13.17 -9.10 -3.95
N ASN A 83 -12.86 -7.91 -4.44
CA ASN A 83 -13.47 -7.35 -5.66
C ASN A 83 -13.01 -8.07 -6.94
N LEU A 84 -11.86 -8.76 -6.89
CA LEU A 84 -11.36 -9.66 -7.93
C LEU A 84 -11.90 -11.10 -7.81
N GLY A 85 -12.88 -11.34 -6.91
CA GLY A 85 -13.54 -12.63 -6.77
C GLY A 85 -12.76 -13.68 -5.95
N TRP A 86 -11.72 -13.28 -5.22
CA TRP A 86 -11.08 -14.16 -4.25
C TRP A 86 -12.05 -14.51 -3.12
N ASN A 87 -12.05 -15.78 -2.69
CA ASN A 87 -12.93 -16.27 -1.65
C ASN A 87 -12.16 -16.96 -0.51
N GLU A 88 -12.68 -16.86 0.70
CA GLU A 88 -12.02 -17.30 1.94
C GLU A 88 -11.72 -18.80 2.01
N GLN A 89 -12.39 -19.63 1.20
CA GLN A 89 -12.06 -21.06 1.08
C GLN A 89 -10.60 -21.30 0.61
N LYS A 90 -9.93 -20.26 0.11
CA LYS A 90 -8.51 -20.24 -0.30
C LYS A 90 -7.57 -19.63 0.77
N ALA A 91 -8.03 -19.45 2.01
CA ALA A 91 -7.29 -18.79 3.09
C ALA A 91 -5.87 -19.32 3.34
N GLY A 92 -5.59 -20.60 3.04
CA GLY A 92 -4.26 -21.21 3.20
C GLY A 92 -3.16 -20.64 2.28
N GLN A 93 -3.53 -19.77 1.32
CA GLN A 93 -2.59 -19.12 0.40
C GLN A 93 -2.12 -17.75 0.89
N LEU A 94 -2.82 -17.12 1.85
CA LEU A 94 -2.46 -15.79 2.35
C LEU A 94 -1.47 -15.86 3.51
N MET A 95 -0.45 -15.02 3.46
CA MET A 95 0.51 -14.81 4.54
C MET A 95 0.37 -13.36 5.02
N TYR A 96 -0.16 -13.18 6.24
CA TYR A 96 -0.37 -11.85 6.83
C TYR A 96 0.88 -11.36 7.56
N MET A 97 1.35 -10.18 7.16
CA MET A 97 2.58 -9.59 7.64
C MET A 97 2.33 -8.36 8.49
N THR A 98 3.24 -8.06 9.41
CA THR A 98 3.12 -6.94 10.36
C THR A 98 3.06 -5.57 9.68
N ASP A 99 3.63 -5.44 8.48
CA ASP A 99 3.56 -4.27 7.62
C ASP A 99 3.83 -4.62 6.14
N VAL A 100 3.75 -3.62 5.26
CA VAL A 100 3.96 -3.80 3.80
C VAL A 100 5.40 -4.17 3.44
N ARG A 101 6.40 -3.76 4.23
CA ARG A 101 7.81 -4.09 3.97
C ARG A 101 8.13 -5.50 4.37
N ALA A 102 7.54 -6.01 5.45
CA ALA A 102 7.61 -7.43 5.79
C ALA A 102 7.02 -8.31 4.68
N ALA A 103 5.91 -7.89 4.05
CA ALA A 103 5.36 -8.56 2.88
C ALA A 103 6.32 -8.51 1.68
N LEU A 104 6.91 -7.35 1.38
CA LEU A 104 7.95 -7.22 0.35
C LEU A 104 9.12 -8.18 0.62
N THR A 105 9.66 -8.19 1.84
CA THR A 105 10.82 -9.02 2.21
C THR A 105 10.56 -10.51 2.03
N LEU A 106 9.36 -11.02 2.34
CA LEU A 106 9.04 -12.44 2.07
C LEU A 106 9.11 -12.79 0.58
N VAL A 107 8.71 -11.86 -0.29
CA VAL A 107 8.81 -12.04 -1.74
C VAL A 107 10.26 -11.93 -2.19
N GLU A 108 11.03 -10.99 -1.64
CA GLU A 108 12.47 -10.88 -1.91
C GLU A 108 13.26 -12.15 -1.54
N LEU A 109 12.84 -12.83 -0.47
CA LEU A 109 13.44 -14.08 0.00
C LEU A 109 12.90 -15.31 -0.74
N GLY A 110 11.85 -15.16 -1.55
CA GLY A 110 11.17 -16.26 -2.23
C GLY A 110 10.36 -17.18 -1.30
N GLU A 111 10.17 -16.80 -0.04
CA GLU A 111 9.30 -17.52 0.91
C GLU A 111 7.82 -17.37 0.56
N ALA A 112 7.46 -16.23 -0.04
CA ALA A 112 6.19 -16.02 -0.72
C ALA A 112 6.44 -15.90 -2.23
N SER A 113 5.65 -16.64 -3.01
CA SER A 113 5.74 -16.62 -4.48
C SER A 113 5.19 -15.33 -5.08
N LEU A 114 4.27 -14.68 -4.35
CA LEU A 114 3.60 -13.44 -4.70
C LEU A 114 3.53 -12.51 -3.49
N GLY A 115 3.40 -11.21 -3.75
CA GLY A 115 3.00 -10.24 -2.73
C GLY A 115 2.11 -9.14 -3.30
N ILE A 116 1.31 -8.52 -2.44
CA ILE A 116 0.65 -7.25 -2.75
C ILE A 116 1.31 -6.16 -1.90
N VAL A 117 1.93 -5.20 -2.57
CA VAL A 117 2.64 -4.07 -1.94
C VAL A 117 2.30 -2.76 -2.65
N TYR A 118 2.79 -1.65 -2.11
CA TYR A 118 2.74 -0.38 -2.84
C TYR A 118 3.76 -0.36 -3.98
N LYS A 119 3.41 0.31 -5.08
CA LYS A 119 4.31 0.51 -6.23
C LYS A 119 5.63 1.16 -5.81
N THR A 120 5.59 2.13 -4.91
CA THR A 120 6.79 2.80 -4.39
C THR A 120 7.71 1.89 -3.57
N ASP A 121 7.18 0.84 -2.94
CA ASP A 121 8.00 -0.16 -2.26
C ASP A 121 8.63 -1.12 -3.28
N ALA A 122 7.86 -1.58 -4.27
CA ALA A 122 8.38 -2.43 -5.35
C ALA A 122 9.50 -1.74 -6.16
N MET A 123 9.36 -0.45 -6.46
CA MET A 123 10.37 0.34 -7.18
C MET A 123 11.70 0.49 -6.45
N LYS A 124 11.73 0.26 -5.13
CA LYS A 124 12.96 0.35 -4.31
C LYS A 124 13.74 -0.96 -4.24
N SER A 125 13.14 -2.06 -4.71
CA SER A 125 13.75 -3.38 -4.62
C SER A 125 14.21 -3.84 -5.99
N GLU A 126 15.45 -4.32 -6.07
CA GLU A 126 16.00 -4.98 -7.26
C GLU A 126 15.72 -6.50 -7.26
N LYS A 127 15.10 -7.02 -6.20
CA LYS A 127 14.87 -8.46 -5.97
C LYS A 127 13.47 -8.93 -6.34
N VAL A 128 12.59 -8.00 -6.68
CA VAL A 128 11.22 -8.30 -7.12
C VAL A 128 10.92 -7.62 -8.45
N LYS A 129 9.94 -8.17 -9.16
CA LYS A 129 9.34 -7.53 -10.32
C LYS A 129 7.86 -7.28 -10.06
N ILE A 130 7.34 -6.18 -10.60
CA ILE A 130 5.91 -5.94 -10.69
C ILE A 130 5.37 -6.83 -11.79
N ILE A 131 4.40 -7.68 -11.45
CA ILE A 131 3.73 -8.55 -12.42
C ILE A 131 2.32 -8.08 -12.74
N GLY A 132 1.74 -7.15 -11.97
CA GLY A 132 0.45 -6.55 -12.29
C GLY A 132 0.18 -5.33 -11.44
N GLN A 133 -0.27 -4.24 -12.06
CA GLN A 133 -0.73 -3.05 -11.35
C GLN A 133 -2.24 -3.17 -11.10
N ILE A 134 -2.65 -3.18 -9.85
CA ILE A 134 -4.05 -3.37 -9.45
C ILE A 134 -4.81 -2.09 -9.78
N PRO A 135 -5.88 -2.15 -10.60
CA PRO A 135 -6.69 -0.98 -10.90
C PRO A 135 -7.39 -0.43 -9.65
N SER A 136 -7.46 0.91 -9.55
CA SER A 136 -8.08 1.61 -8.42
C SER A 136 -9.58 1.34 -8.27
N VAL A 137 -10.26 0.74 -9.26
CA VAL A 137 -11.65 0.31 -9.12
C VAL A 137 -11.82 -0.85 -8.13
N PHE A 138 -10.75 -1.59 -7.83
CA PHE A 138 -10.81 -2.76 -6.95
C PHE A 138 -10.54 -2.46 -5.48
N HIS A 139 -10.15 -1.24 -5.12
CA HIS A 139 -9.89 -0.88 -3.71
C HIS A 139 -10.11 0.62 -3.50
N ASP A 140 -10.21 1.04 -2.25
CA ASP A 140 -10.29 2.46 -1.95
C ASP A 140 -9.02 3.20 -2.40
N GLU A 141 -9.15 4.48 -2.75
CA GLU A 141 -8.02 5.29 -3.20
C GLU A 141 -6.95 5.39 -2.09
N ILE A 142 -5.69 5.08 -2.45
CA ILE A 142 -4.58 5.10 -1.49
C ILE A 142 -4.06 6.52 -1.37
N ARG A 143 -4.48 7.20 -0.29
CA ARG A 143 -4.07 8.57 0.04
C ARG A 143 -3.09 8.59 1.19
N ILE A 144 -1.99 9.32 1.01
CA ILE A 144 -1.00 9.58 2.05
C ILE A 144 -1.40 10.89 2.74
N MET A 145 -1.76 10.78 4.02
CA MET A 145 -2.26 11.89 4.82
C MET A 145 -1.24 12.29 5.86
N ALA A 146 -0.95 13.58 5.96
CA ALA A 146 -0.20 14.18 7.06
C ALA A 146 -1.17 14.77 8.09
N GLY A 147 -0.89 14.54 9.37
CA GLY A 147 -1.68 15.01 10.49
C GLY A 147 -0.82 15.70 11.55
N GLN A 148 -1.16 16.92 11.93
CA GLN A 148 -0.49 17.64 13.01
C GLN A 148 -0.96 17.13 14.39
N LEU A 149 -0.04 16.68 15.23
CA LEU A 149 -0.32 16.20 16.59
C LEU A 149 0.15 17.17 17.69
N SER A 150 0.93 18.18 17.32
CA SER A 150 1.68 19.03 18.23
C SER A 150 1.51 20.48 17.81
N GLU A 151 1.23 21.37 18.75
CA GLU A 151 1.09 22.82 18.52
C GLU A 151 2.44 23.54 18.38
N LYS A 152 3.55 22.80 18.32
CA LYS A 152 4.87 23.40 18.11
C LYS A 152 4.95 24.02 16.72
N HIS A 153 5.54 25.21 16.63
CA HIS A 153 5.74 25.91 15.36
C HIS A 153 6.44 25.05 14.29
N LEU A 154 7.45 24.27 14.68
CA LEU A 154 8.18 23.38 13.78
C LEU A 154 7.28 22.28 13.15
N ALA A 155 6.21 21.86 13.83
CA ALA A 155 5.26 20.89 13.26
C ALA A 155 4.46 21.51 12.11
N THR A 156 4.03 22.76 12.28
CA THR A 156 3.36 23.54 11.22
C THR A 156 4.30 23.81 10.05
N GLU A 157 5.52 24.28 10.30
CA GLU A 157 6.53 24.50 9.24
C GLU A 157 6.81 23.22 8.44
N PHE A 158 6.85 22.06 9.11
CA PHE A 158 7.06 20.78 8.43
C PHE A 158 5.87 20.39 7.53
N ILE A 159 4.62 20.60 7.97
CA ILE A 159 3.44 20.35 7.14
C ILE A 159 3.39 21.30 5.94
N GLU A 160 3.67 22.58 6.15
CA GLU A 160 3.78 23.56 5.07
C GLU A 160 4.88 23.16 4.07
N PHE A 161 6.02 22.68 4.56
CA PHE A 161 7.10 22.16 3.73
C PHE A 161 6.63 21.01 2.83
N LEU A 162 5.79 20.09 3.32
CA LEU A 162 5.24 18.98 2.52
C LEU A 162 4.40 19.45 1.32
N SER A 163 3.89 20.70 1.36
CA SER A 163 3.14 21.31 0.25
C SER A 163 4.03 21.91 -0.86
N THR A 164 5.31 22.12 -0.57
CA THR A 164 6.24 22.83 -1.47
C THR A 164 6.62 21.99 -2.69
N ASP A 165 6.99 22.65 -3.79
CA ASP A 165 7.49 21.98 -5.00
C ASP A 165 8.74 21.13 -4.72
N ARG A 166 9.55 21.52 -3.73
CA ARG A 166 10.70 20.73 -3.30
C ARG A 166 10.27 19.40 -2.70
N ALA A 167 9.32 19.40 -1.76
CA ALA A 167 8.83 18.16 -1.14
C ALA A 167 8.09 17.29 -2.15
N LYS A 168 7.26 17.91 -2.99
CA LYS A 168 6.59 17.26 -4.13
C LYS A 168 7.58 16.58 -5.07
N GLY A 169 8.64 17.28 -5.48
CA GLY A 169 9.69 16.70 -6.32
C GLY A 169 10.40 15.49 -5.70
N ILE A 170 10.59 15.50 -4.37
CA ILE A 170 11.11 14.34 -3.63
C ILE A 170 10.10 13.19 -3.65
N LEU A 171 8.82 13.44 -3.34
CA LEU A 171 7.79 12.40 -3.35
C LEU A 171 7.63 11.76 -4.73
N SER A 172 7.57 12.56 -5.79
CA SER A 172 7.49 12.06 -7.16
C SER A 172 8.71 11.24 -7.58
N SER A 173 9.92 11.62 -7.14
CA SER A 173 11.13 10.85 -7.46
C SER A 173 11.15 9.46 -6.80
N PHE A 174 10.40 9.27 -5.72
CA PHE A 174 10.16 7.97 -5.09
C PHE A 174 8.94 7.22 -5.65
N GLY A 175 8.27 7.76 -6.68
CA GLY A 175 7.14 7.13 -7.36
C GLY A 175 5.75 7.42 -6.77
N PHE A 176 5.65 8.35 -5.81
CA PHE A 176 4.35 8.81 -5.33
C PHE A 176 3.65 9.70 -6.38
N ILE A 177 2.32 9.63 -6.41
CA ILE A 177 1.46 10.48 -7.25
C ILE A 177 1.07 11.73 -6.45
N LEU A 178 0.99 12.89 -7.08
CA LEU A 178 0.68 14.18 -6.44
C LEU A 178 -0.63 14.78 -6.94
#